data_AF-A0A1J5X512-F1
#
_entry.id   AF-A0A1J5X512-F1
#
_cell.length_a   1.000
_cell.length_b   1.000
_cell.length_c   1.000
_cell.angle_alpha   90.00
_cell.angle_beta   90.00
_cell.angle_gamma   90.00
#
_symmetry.space_group_name_H-M   'P 1'
#
loop_
_entity.id
_entity.type
_entity.pdbx_description
1 polymer ?
#
loop_
_entity_poly.entity_id
_entity_poly.type
_entity_poly.pdbx_seq_one_letter_code
_entity_poly.pdbx_strand_id
1 'polypeptide(L)'
;TATCRVELHTSRQNRPSLASVPVGTEFELRADKEEHVSEIMKTGTNNIDIGKVKRLVLVNYAINILPNLELEQDNEVEELVLFSSGNRNMEQIMSTETNNINIGIVKKLVLRKYAINILPKLKLARRKELEELNIADVDRECCSETTFSSGSGFFSWKIRKLKIENSEICVLRIRNEKSCVLDSLEFIPQEKEKINRLKIRHLLSPIWIGQIKQSGFSFPEEIKQCLEYTLVDEEGNPNTDERVTQIRRRGKTFLAVFVLVKRLLFLLGKMLGLGLGLGVF
;
A
#
# COMPACT_ATOMS: atom_id res chain seq x y z
N THR A 1 -22.09 -17.22 9.46
CA THR A 1 -20.67 -17.31 9.06
C THR A 1 -19.99 -18.20 10.07
N ALA A 2 -19.58 -19.42 9.68
CA ALA A 2 -18.68 -20.19 10.54
C ALA A 2 -17.26 -19.62 10.36
N THR A 3 -16.54 -19.46 11.46
CA THR A 3 -15.15 -19.00 11.47
C THR A 3 -14.30 -20.15 11.97
N CYS A 4 -13.39 -20.64 11.13
CA CYS A 4 -12.40 -21.62 11.53
C CYS A 4 -11.13 -20.86 11.87
N ARG A 5 -10.82 -20.78 13.17
CA ARG A 5 -9.59 -20.18 13.67
C ARG A 5 -8.65 -21.28 14.11
N VAL A 6 -7.48 -21.32 13.50
CA VAL A 6 -6.43 -22.29 13.81
C VAL A 6 -5.22 -21.53 14.33
N GLU A 7 -4.88 -21.77 15.58
CA GLU A 7 -3.62 -21.32 16.18
C GLU A 7 -2.58 -22.41 15.94
N LEU A 8 -1.53 -22.06 15.19
CA LEU A 8 -0.47 -23.01 14.88
C LEU A 8 0.42 -23.17 16.12
N HIS A 9 0.62 -24.41 16.57
CA HIS A 9 1.52 -24.78 17.67
C HIS A 9 2.51 -25.85 17.19
N THR A 10 3.68 -25.93 17.83
CA THR A 10 4.70 -26.96 17.55
C THR A 10 4.21 -28.35 17.95
N SER A 11 3.62 -29.11 17.02
CA SER A 11 3.37 -30.54 17.21
C SER A 11 3.85 -31.33 15.98
N ARG A 12 4.71 -32.34 16.23
CA ARG A 12 5.26 -33.28 15.25
C ARG A 12 4.22 -34.28 14.70
N GLN A 13 2.97 -34.22 15.14
CA GLN A 13 1.94 -35.16 14.71
C GLN A 13 0.68 -34.41 14.32
N ASN A 14 0.57 -34.15 13.02
CA ASN A 14 -0.61 -34.36 12.17
C ASN A 14 -0.44 -33.52 10.92
N ARG A 15 -0.48 -34.16 9.75
CA ARG A 15 -0.64 -33.48 8.46
C ARG A 15 -2.04 -32.83 8.51
N PRO A 16 -2.20 -31.50 8.60
CA PRO A 16 -3.53 -30.93 8.70
C PRO A 16 -4.14 -30.99 7.30
N SER A 17 -4.98 -32.00 7.06
CA SER A 17 -6.00 -31.90 6.03
C SER A 17 -7.02 -30.87 6.53
N LEU A 18 -6.98 -29.67 5.96
CA LEU A 18 -7.94 -28.60 6.23
C LEU A 18 -9.26 -28.79 5.46
N ALA A 19 -9.47 -29.97 4.85
CA ALA A 19 -10.53 -30.31 3.90
C ALA A 19 -11.96 -30.37 4.48
N SER A 20 -12.24 -29.74 5.64
CA SER A 20 -13.58 -29.66 6.23
C SER A 20 -14.03 -28.25 6.56
N VAL A 21 -13.40 -27.23 5.98
CA VAL A 21 -13.87 -25.84 6.09
C VAL A 21 -15.19 -25.70 5.29
N PRO A 22 -16.32 -25.35 5.94
CA PRO A 22 -17.59 -25.20 5.24
C PRO A 22 -17.52 -24.11 4.17
N VAL A 23 -18.20 -24.30 3.04
CA VAL A 23 -18.26 -23.30 1.97
C VAL A 23 -18.84 -21.98 2.51
N GLY A 24 -18.19 -20.85 2.23
CA GLY A 24 -18.64 -19.51 2.64
C GLY A 24 -18.15 -19.04 4.02
N THR A 25 -17.07 -19.63 4.53
CA THR A 25 -16.53 -19.36 5.87
C THR A 25 -15.29 -18.47 5.87
N GLU A 26 -15.02 -17.93 7.05
CA GLU A 26 -13.77 -17.23 7.36
C GLU A 26 -12.74 -18.26 7.86
N PHE A 27 -11.55 -18.20 7.28
CA PHE A 27 -10.41 -19.02 7.67
C PHE A 27 -9.28 -18.11 8.18
N GLU A 28 -8.95 -18.25 9.45
CA GLU A 28 -7.94 -17.43 10.12
C GLU A 28 -6.80 -18.30 10.66
N LEU A 29 -5.58 -17.99 10.24
CA LEU A 29 -4.35 -18.59 10.74
C LEU A 29 -3.49 -17.55 11.46
N ARG A 30 -3.09 -17.90 12.68
CA ARG A 30 -2.20 -17.08 13.51
C ARG A 30 -0.97 -17.88 13.91
N ALA A 31 0.18 -17.26 13.77
CA ALA A 31 1.43 -17.78 14.31
C ALA A 31 2.27 -16.66 14.90
N ASP A 32 2.54 -16.73 16.20
CA ASP A 32 3.32 -15.71 16.92
C ASP A 32 4.82 -16.04 16.98
N LYS A 33 5.22 -17.21 16.47
CA LYS A 33 6.62 -17.63 16.38
C LYS A 33 6.91 -18.31 15.04
N GLU A 34 8.15 -18.16 14.58
CA GLU A 34 8.67 -18.79 13.36
C GLU A 34 8.54 -20.32 13.40
N GLU A 35 8.78 -20.94 14.55
CA GLU A 35 8.72 -22.39 14.75
C GLU A 35 7.33 -23.00 14.47
N HIS A 36 6.26 -22.19 14.50
CA HIS A 36 4.90 -22.66 14.22
C HIS A 36 4.64 -22.89 12.72
N VAL A 37 5.46 -22.29 11.84
CA VAL A 37 5.27 -22.33 10.39
C VAL A 37 6.46 -22.95 9.66
N SER A 38 7.60 -23.11 10.33
CA SER A 38 8.87 -23.62 9.77
C SER A 38 8.73 -24.94 9.02
N GLU A 39 7.98 -25.91 9.56
CA GLU A 39 7.77 -27.20 8.90
C GLU A 39 6.85 -27.10 7.69
N ILE A 40 5.84 -26.23 7.72
CA ILE A 40 4.92 -26.01 6.61
C ILE A 40 5.67 -25.40 5.42
N MET A 41 6.54 -24.43 5.67
CA MET A 41 7.27 -23.79 4.56
C MET A 41 8.26 -24.73 3.87
N LYS A 42 8.73 -25.79 4.54
CA LYS A 42 9.63 -26.79 3.95
C LYS A 42 8.94 -27.69 2.92
N THR A 43 7.61 -27.77 2.91
CA THR A 43 6.91 -28.76 2.07
C THR A 43 6.77 -28.35 0.60
N GLY A 44 7.31 -27.19 0.19
CA GLY A 44 7.20 -26.65 -1.18
C GLY A 44 5.99 -25.72 -1.38
N THR A 45 5.81 -25.14 -2.56
CA THR A 45 4.72 -24.18 -2.85
C THR A 45 3.42 -24.88 -3.26
N ASN A 46 2.27 -24.21 -3.09
CA ASN A 46 0.92 -24.66 -3.50
C ASN A 46 0.61 -26.13 -3.14
N ASN A 47 0.79 -26.50 -1.87
CA ASN A 47 0.61 -27.87 -1.39
C ASN A 47 -0.42 -28.00 -0.27
N ILE A 48 -1.03 -26.88 0.14
CA ILE A 48 -2.11 -26.83 1.11
C ILE A 48 -3.37 -26.33 0.41
N ASP A 49 -4.30 -27.25 0.15
CA ASP A 49 -5.65 -26.91 -0.26
C ASP A 49 -6.46 -26.43 0.96
N ILE A 50 -6.95 -25.19 0.89
CA ILE A 50 -7.82 -24.58 1.91
C ILE A 50 -9.30 -24.63 1.54
N GLY A 51 -9.63 -25.20 0.37
CA GLY A 51 -10.96 -25.24 -0.21
C GLY A 51 -11.51 -23.85 -0.56
N LYS A 52 -12.85 -23.76 -0.63
CA LYS A 52 -13.57 -22.51 -0.95
C LYS A 52 -13.74 -21.65 0.29
N VAL A 53 -12.77 -20.76 0.54
CA VAL A 53 -12.82 -19.77 1.63
C VAL A 53 -13.35 -18.43 1.12
N LYS A 54 -14.28 -17.83 1.88
CA LYS A 54 -14.77 -16.48 1.57
C LYS A 54 -13.75 -15.42 1.97
N ARG A 55 -13.18 -15.59 3.16
CA ARG A 55 -12.25 -14.65 3.79
C ARG A 55 -11.06 -15.42 4.36
N LEU A 56 -9.85 -15.09 3.92
CA LEU A 56 -8.61 -15.68 4.40
C LEU A 56 -7.83 -14.63 5.20
N VAL A 57 -7.50 -14.93 6.45
CA VAL A 57 -6.75 -14.05 7.35
C VAL A 57 -5.45 -14.72 7.78
N LEU A 58 -4.32 -14.10 7.46
CA LEU A 58 -2.99 -14.55 7.91
C LEU A 58 -2.37 -13.50 8.83
N VAL A 59 -2.03 -13.91 10.05
CA VAL A 59 -1.53 -13.02 11.11
C VAL A 59 -0.12 -13.41 11.53
N ASN A 60 0.77 -12.42 11.62
CA ASN A 60 2.16 -12.54 12.03
C ASN A 60 2.91 -13.57 11.16
N TYR A 61 3.59 -14.56 11.76
CA TYR A 61 4.39 -15.54 11.03
C TYR A 61 3.57 -16.41 10.08
N ALA A 62 2.24 -16.47 10.24
CA ALA A 62 1.36 -17.20 9.34
C ALA A 62 1.37 -16.62 7.92
N ILE A 63 1.78 -15.35 7.74
CA ILE A 63 1.94 -14.77 6.39
C ILE A 63 2.94 -15.58 5.55
N ASN A 64 3.98 -16.17 6.16
CA ASN A 64 5.01 -16.89 5.41
C ASN A 64 4.52 -18.18 4.76
N ILE A 65 3.35 -18.69 5.16
CA ILE A 65 2.76 -19.87 4.53
C ILE A 65 1.99 -19.53 3.25
N LEU A 66 1.80 -18.24 2.92
CA LEU A 66 1.03 -17.81 1.75
C LEU A 66 1.47 -18.52 0.45
N PRO A 67 2.78 -18.72 0.16
CA PRO A 67 3.23 -19.47 -1.02
C PRO A 67 2.87 -20.97 -0.99
N ASN A 68 2.56 -21.53 0.18
CA ASN A 68 2.17 -22.93 0.34
C ASN A 68 0.67 -23.13 0.10
N LEU A 69 -0.15 -22.07 0.18
CA LEU A 69 -1.59 -22.16 0.01
C LEU A 69 -1.96 -22.28 -1.47
N GLU A 70 -2.75 -23.29 -1.80
CA GLU A 70 -3.28 -23.50 -3.13
C GLU A 70 -4.54 -22.65 -3.33
N LEU A 71 -4.32 -21.46 -3.91
CA LEU A 71 -5.38 -20.54 -4.32
C LEU A 71 -5.67 -20.79 -5.81
N GLU A 72 -6.38 -21.88 -6.10
CA GLU A 72 -6.73 -22.32 -7.46
C GLU A 72 -7.44 -21.24 -8.29
N GLN A 73 -7.45 -21.39 -9.63
CA GLN A 73 -8.10 -20.44 -10.55
C GLN A 73 -9.61 -20.29 -10.34
N ASP A 74 -10.29 -21.29 -9.76
CA ASP A 74 -11.73 -21.27 -9.51
C ASP A 74 -12.08 -20.91 -8.06
N ASN A 75 -11.08 -20.73 -7.19
CA ASN A 75 -11.26 -20.31 -5.80
C ASN A 75 -11.25 -18.77 -5.74
N GLU A 76 -12.44 -18.17 -5.82
CA GLU A 76 -12.63 -16.75 -5.55
C GLU A 76 -12.54 -16.48 -4.04
N VAL A 77 -11.42 -15.90 -3.60
CA VAL A 77 -11.30 -15.35 -2.24
C VAL A 77 -11.87 -13.93 -2.30
N GLU A 78 -13.01 -13.70 -1.62
CA GLU A 78 -13.60 -12.35 -1.60
C GLU A 78 -12.68 -11.37 -0.88
N GLU A 79 -12.08 -11.79 0.25
CA GLU A 79 -11.19 -10.93 1.04
C GLU A 79 -9.96 -11.69 1.55
N LEU A 80 -8.77 -11.22 1.17
CA LEU A 80 -7.48 -11.65 1.72
C LEU A 80 -6.96 -10.58 2.69
N VAL A 81 -6.75 -10.96 3.95
CA VAL A 81 -6.26 -10.06 5.01
C VAL A 81 -4.91 -10.53 5.52
N LEU A 82 -3.91 -9.65 5.42
CA LEU A 82 -2.56 -9.89 5.92
C LEU A 82 -2.23 -8.87 7.01
N PHE A 83 -1.87 -9.35 8.20
CA PHE A 83 -1.48 -8.52 9.33
C PHE A 83 -0.13 -8.97 9.86
N SER A 84 0.83 -8.04 9.96
CA SER A 84 2.10 -8.32 10.62
C SER A 84 2.44 -7.26 11.65
N SER A 85 2.64 -7.68 12.90
CA SER A 85 3.08 -6.79 13.98
C SER A 85 4.55 -6.36 13.90
N GLY A 86 5.38 -7.00 13.07
CA GLY A 86 6.80 -6.71 12.98
C GLY A 86 7.44 -7.25 11.70
N ASN A 87 8.52 -6.61 11.25
CA ASN A 87 9.25 -7.03 10.04
C ASN A 87 9.74 -8.50 10.12
N ARG A 88 10.23 -8.92 11.30
CA ARG A 88 10.69 -10.30 11.57
C ARG A 88 9.68 -11.38 11.20
N ASN A 89 8.39 -11.08 11.35
CA ASN A 89 7.33 -12.05 11.06
C ASN A 89 7.22 -12.39 9.57
N MET A 90 7.88 -11.63 8.69
CA MET A 90 7.80 -11.80 7.23
C MET A 90 9.18 -12.00 6.59
N GLU A 91 10.25 -12.17 7.38
CA GLU A 91 11.60 -12.30 6.84
C GLU A 91 11.68 -13.40 5.79
N GLN A 92 11.06 -14.55 6.06
CA GLN A 92 11.11 -15.71 5.17
C GLN A 92 10.42 -15.44 3.82
N ILE A 93 9.20 -14.90 3.81
CA ILE A 93 8.48 -14.58 2.57
C ILE A 93 9.14 -13.44 1.79
N MET A 94 9.81 -12.52 2.49
CA MET A 94 10.52 -11.43 1.84
C MET A 94 11.87 -11.88 1.25
N SER A 95 12.50 -12.90 1.84
CA SER A 95 13.73 -13.52 1.35
C SER A 95 13.54 -14.46 0.17
N THR A 96 12.31 -14.76 -0.27
CA THR A 96 12.10 -15.58 -1.47
C THR A 96 12.66 -14.88 -2.70
N GLU A 97 13.42 -15.60 -3.53
CA GLU A 97 14.03 -15.01 -4.74
C GLU A 97 12.96 -14.55 -5.75
N THR A 98 11.78 -15.18 -5.72
CA THR A 98 10.72 -14.92 -6.69
C THR A 98 9.73 -13.87 -6.18
N ASN A 99 9.50 -12.84 -7.01
CA ASN A 99 8.47 -11.81 -6.80
C ASN A 99 7.16 -12.20 -7.50
N ASN A 100 6.67 -13.42 -7.26
CA ASN A 100 5.59 -14.02 -8.04
C ASN A 100 4.57 -14.82 -7.22
N ILE A 101 4.42 -14.52 -5.94
CA ILE A 101 3.48 -15.21 -5.04
C ILE A 101 2.07 -15.00 -5.57
N ASN A 102 1.48 -16.07 -6.10
CA ASN A 102 0.16 -16.04 -6.69
C ASN A 102 -0.90 -16.04 -5.59
N ILE A 103 -1.78 -15.04 -5.59
CA ILE A 103 -2.89 -14.96 -4.63
C ILE A 103 -4.23 -15.38 -5.24
N GLY A 104 -4.23 -15.91 -6.47
CA GLY A 104 -5.46 -16.35 -7.15
C GLY A 104 -6.34 -15.17 -7.59
N ILE A 105 -7.66 -15.37 -7.54
CA ILE A 105 -8.66 -14.33 -7.79
C ILE A 105 -9.10 -13.74 -6.45
N VAL A 106 -8.65 -12.51 -6.16
CA VAL A 106 -8.97 -11.76 -4.95
C VAL A 106 -9.74 -10.51 -5.31
N LYS A 107 -10.91 -10.29 -4.69
CA LYS A 107 -11.68 -9.05 -4.89
C LYS A 107 -11.13 -7.91 -4.01
N LYS A 108 -10.87 -8.22 -2.74
CA LYS A 108 -10.36 -7.27 -1.75
C LYS A 108 -9.08 -7.77 -1.07
N LEU A 109 -8.04 -6.93 -1.09
CA LEU A 109 -6.80 -7.16 -0.35
C LEU A 109 -6.69 -6.15 0.80
N VAL A 110 -6.49 -6.64 2.02
CA VAL A 110 -6.28 -5.81 3.21
C VAL A 110 -4.88 -6.05 3.75
N LEU A 111 -4.07 -5.00 3.82
CA LEU A 111 -2.71 -5.04 4.36
C LEU A 111 -2.63 -4.15 5.59
N ARG A 112 -2.15 -4.71 6.71
CA ARG A 112 -1.99 -3.96 7.95
C ARG A 112 -0.57 -3.94 8.47
N LYS A 113 -0.13 -2.77 8.93
CA LYS A 113 1.21 -2.54 9.50
C LYS A 113 2.31 -3.01 8.53
N TYR A 114 3.26 -3.84 9.00
CA TYR A 114 4.37 -4.31 8.19
C TYR A 114 3.93 -5.11 6.96
N ALA A 115 2.73 -5.70 6.95
CA ALA A 115 2.24 -6.51 5.82
C ALA A 115 2.22 -5.78 4.48
N ILE A 116 2.26 -4.45 4.44
CA ILE A 116 2.40 -3.67 3.20
C ILE A 116 3.63 -4.09 2.37
N ASN A 117 4.72 -4.51 3.03
CA ASN A 117 5.98 -4.86 2.36
C ASN A 117 5.87 -6.11 1.50
N ILE A 118 4.77 -6.88 1.60
CA ILE A 118 4.53 -8.03 0.73
C ILE A 118 4.11 -7.63 -0.68
N LEU A 119 3.58 -6.41 -0.89
CA LEU A 119 3.06 -5.96 -2.19
C LEU A 119 3.99 -6.28 -3.36
N PRO A 120 5.32 -6.01 -3.29
CA PRO A 120 6.24 -6.30 -4.37
C PRO A 120 6.36 -7.78 -4.72
N LYS A 121 6.04 -8.69 -3.79
CA LYS A 121 6.11 -10.15 -3.96
C LYS A 121 4.85 -10.74 -4.59
N LEU A 122 3.71 -10.05 -4.48
CA LEU A 122 2.42 -10.59 -4.89
C LEU A 122 2.21 -10.49 -6.41
N LYS A 123 1.47 -11.45 -6.94
CA LYS A 123 1.01 -11.49 -8.33
C LYS A 123 -0.48 -11.83 -8.36
N LEU A 124 -1.28 -10.95 -8.98
CA LEU A 124 -2.67 -11.25 -9.31
C LEU A 124 -2.74 -12.21 -10.50
N ALA A 125 -3.77 -13.06 -10.50
CA ALA A 125 -4.09 -13.94 -11.62
C ALA A 125 -4.52 -13.15 -12.89
N ARG A 126 -4.77 -13.90 -13.99
CA ARG A 126 -4.98 -13.47 -15.40
C ARG A 126 -5.57 -12.07 -15.66
N ARG A 127 -6.48 -11.57 -14.83
CA ARG A 127 -7.17 -10.28 -15.05
C ARG A 127 -6.38 -9.06 -14.56
N LYS A 128 -5.43 -9.23 -13.62
CA LYS A 128 -4.69 -8.13 -12.95
C LYS A 128 -5.60 -7.02 -12.38
N GLU A 129 -6.88 -7.30 -12.17
CA GLU A 129 -7.85 -6.36 -11.62
C GLU A 129 -8.09 -6.69 -10.15
N LEU A 130 -8.08 -5.66 -9.31
CA LEU A 130 -8.42 -5.72 -7.89
C LEU A 130 -9.52 -4.68 -7.64
N GLU A 131 -10.63 -5.10 -7.04
CA GLU A 131 -11.74 -4.19 -6.77
C GLU A 131 -11.38 -3.22 -5.66
N GLU A 132 -10.73 -3.69 -4.60
CA GLU A 132 -10.36 -2.87 -3.45
C GLU A 132 -9.01 -3.27 -2.84
N LEU A 133 -8.13 -2.29 -2.67
CA LEU A 133 -6.95 -2.38 -1.82
C LEU A 133 -7.18 -1.52 -0.58
N ASN A 134 -7.19 -2.13 0.61
CA ASN A 134 -7.21 -1.42 1.87
C ASN A 134 -5.86 -1.56 2.58
N ILE A 135 -5.25 -0.43 2.97
CA ILE A 135 -4.01 -0.37 3.73
C ILE A 135 -4.28 0.36 5.04
N ALA A 136 -3.97 -0.26 6.17
CA ALA A 136 -4.22 0.35 7.47
C ALA A 136 -3.04 0.24 8.44
N ASP A 137 -2.95 1.21 9.34
CA ASP A 137 -1.97 1.24 10.44
C ASP A 137 -0.51 1.19 9.96
N VAL A 138 -0.20 1.77 8.80
CA VAL A 138 1.15 1.77 8.22
C VAL A 138 1.86 3.08 8.55
N ASP A 139 2.87 3.01 9.40
CA ASP A 139 3.77 4.12 9.68
C ASP A 139 5.09 4.01 8.89
N ARG A 140 6.01 4.95 9.14
CA ARG A 140 7.32 4.98 8.50
C ARG A 140 8.15 3.73 8.78
N GLU A 141 8.02 3.16 9.97
CA GLU A 141 8.80 1.98 10.38
C GLU A 141 8.30 0.73 9.67
N CYS A 142 7.01 0.71 9.30
CA CYS A 142 6.40 -0.36 8.54
C CYS A 142 6.93 -0.44 7.10
N CYS A 143 7.32 0.67 6.46
CA CYS A 143 7.71 0.70 5.06
C CYS A 143 9.21 0.35 4.87
N SER A 144 9.52 -0.72 4.12
CA SER A 144 10.89 -0.94 3.64
C SER A 144 11.19 -0.11 2.38
N GLU A 145 12.48 0.11 2.09
CA GLU A 145 12.91 0.82 0.87
C GLU A 145 12.36 0.17 -0.41
N THR A 146 12.22 -1.15 -0.38
CA THR A 146 11.72 -1.97 -1.49
C THR A 146 10.22 -1.85 -1.75
N THR A 147 9.43 -1.36 -0.78
CA THR A 147 7.96 -1.27 -0.90
C THR A 147 7.54 -0.34 -2.03
N PHE A 148 8.34 0.69 -2.32
CA PHE A 148 8.09 1.68 -3.36
C PHE A 148 9.04 1.55 -4.57
N SER A 149 9.92 0.56 -4.58
CA SER A 149 10.90 0.38 -5.65
C SER A 149 10.23 -0.02 -6.96
N SER A 150 10.34 0.83 -7.97
CA SER A 150 9.90 0.57 -9.35
C SER A 150 10.55 -0.71 -9.87
N GLY A 151 9.74 -1.71 -10.26
CA GLY A 151 10.21 -3.01 -10.75
C GLY A 151 9.44 -4.21 -10.20
N SER A 152 8.57 -4.01 -9.21
CA SER A 152 7.67 -5.05 -8.74
C SER A 152 6.43 -5.20 -9.62
N GLY A 153 5.94 -6.44 -9.80
CA GLY A 153 4.79 -6.73 -10.66
C GLY A 153 3.48 -6.09 -10.20
N PHE A 154 3.43 -5.65 -8.93
CA PHE A 154 2.30 -4.97 -8.29
C PHE A 154 1.88 -3.67 -8.99
N PHE A 155 2.82 -2.88 -9.52
CA PHE A 155 2.45 -1.60 -10.15
C PHE A 155 1.53 -1.78 -11.36
N SER A 156 1.62 -2.94 -12.03
CA SER A 156 0.77 -3.30 -13.16
C SER A 156 -0.67 -3.70 -12.81
N TRP A 157 -1.06 -3.61 -11.53
CA TRP A 157 -2.40 -3.95 -11.08
C TRP A 157 -3.37 -2.82 -11.38
N LYS A 158 -4.52 -3.17 -11.95
CA LYS A 158 -5.65 -2.26 -12.10
C LYS A 158 -6.48 -2.31 -10.82
N ILE A 159 -6.24 -1.34 -9.95
CA ILE A 159 -6.95 -1.17 -8.68
C ILE A 159 -8.10 -0.20 -8.91
N ARG A 160 -9.34 -0.60 -8.60
CA ARG A 160 -10.51 0.29 -8.70
C ARG A 160 -10.62 1.22 -7.51
N LYS A 161 -10.59 0.67 -6.30
CA LYS A 161 -10.71 1.44 -5.05
C LYS A 161 -9.45 1.29 -4.21
N LEU A 162 -8.90 2.41 -3.77
CA LEU A 162 -7.80 2.44 -2.81
C LEU A 162 -8.30 3.11 -1.53
N LYS A 163 -8.17 2.41 -0.41
CA LYS A 163 -8.47 2.92 0.92
C LYS A 163 -7.20 2.85 1.76
N ILE A 164 -6.86 3.97 2.40
CA ILE A 164 -5.70 4.05 3.29
C ILE A 164 -6.16 4.66 4.61
N GLU A 165 -6.03 3.91 5.70
CA GLU A 165 -6.53 4.31 7.02
C GLU A 165 -5.42 4.37 8.05
N ASN A 166 -5.45 5.37 8.93
CA ASN A 166 -4.52 5.52 10.05
C ASN A 166 -3.05 5.31 9.67
N SER A 167 -2.67 5.76 8.48
CA SER A 167 -1.37 5.50 7.87
C SER A 167 -0.69 6.81 7.47
N GLU A 168 0.63 6.78 7.30
CA GLU A 168 1.36 7.94 6.81
C GLU A 168 1.03 8.25 5.34
N ILE A 169 1.01 9.53 4.97
CA ILE A 169 0.71 9.96 3.58
C ILE A 169 1.69 9.34 2.55
N CYS A 170 2.89 8.96 2.98
CA CYS A 170 3.91 8.39 2.11
C CYS A 170 3.49 7.06 1.47
N VAL A 171 2.52 6.34 2.07
CA VAL A 171 1.94 5.11 1.52
C VAL A 171 1.31 5.33 0.14
N LEU A 172 0.82 6.53 -0.16
CA LEU A 172 0.25 6.85 -1.48
C LEU A 172 1.24 6.67 -2.63
N ARG A 173 2.56 6.60 -2.35
CA ARG A 173 3.61 6.32 -3.34
C ARG A 173 3.49 4.95 -4.01
N ILE A 174 2.68 4.04 -3.49
CA ILE A 174 2.38 2.77 -4.17
C ILE A 174 1.72 2.99 -5.56
N ARG A 175 1.14 4.16 -5.82
CA ARG A 175 0.47 4.53 -7.08
C ARG A 175 1.38 5.18 -8.12
N ASN A 176 2.65 4.78 -8.17
CA ASN A 176 3.65 5.38 -9.07
C ASN A 176 3.37 5.13 -10.58
N GLU A 177 2.50 4.19 -10.95
CA GLU A 177 2.17 3.92 -12.35
C GLU A 177 1.09 4.87 -12.91
N LYS A 178 1.36 5.42 -14.11
CA LYS A 178 0.56 6.50 -14.72
C LYS A 178 -0.71 6.04 -15.45
N SER A 179 -0.87 4.74 -15.70
CA SER A 179 -1.84 4.18 -16.65
C SER A 179 -3.19 3.79 -16.04
N CYS A 180 -3.26 3.59 -14.72
CA CYS A 180 -4.47 3.09 -14.06
C CYS A 180 -5.35 4.25 -13.55
N VAL A 181 -6.61 4.26 -13.94
CA VAL A 181 -7.66 5.13 -13.36
C VAL A 181 -8.19 4.49 -12.08
N LEU A 182 -8.21 5.25 -10.97
CA LEU A 182 -8.94 4.87 -9.75
C LEU A 182 -10.39 5.31 -9.86
N ASP A 183 -11.31 4.40 -9.52
CA ASP A 183 -12.71 4.74 -9.32
C ASP A 183 -12.88 5.54 -8.02
N SER A 184 -12.12 5.22 -6.96
CA SER A 184 -12.18 5.91 -5.67
C SER A 184 -10.87 5.87 -4.92
N LEU A 185 -10.54 6.96 -4.22
CA LEU A 185 -9.44 7.03 -3.26
C LEU A 185 -9.93 7.65 -1.95
N GLU A 186 -9.85 6.88 -0.87
CA GLU A 186 -10.13 7.33 0.48
C GLU A 186 -8.84 7.29 1.31
N PHE A 187 -8.54 8.38 2.00
CA PHE A 187 -7.36 8.49 2.86
C PHE A 187 -7.74 9.13 4.19
N ILE A 188 -7.55 8.37 5.26
CA ILE A 188 -7.74 8.81 6.63
C ILE A 188 -6.33 8.85 7.26
N PRO A 189 -5.76 10.04 7.49
CA PRO A 189 -4.41 10.17 8.03
C PRO A 189 -4.32 9.61 9.45
N GLN A 190 -3.10 9.24 9.87
CA GLN A 190 -2.83 8.86 11.24
C GLN A 190 -3.14 10.02 12.21
N GLU A 191 -3.70 9.76 13.39
CA GLU A 191 -4.00 10.83 14.37
C GLU A 191 -2.78 11.69 14.75
N LYS A 192 -1.58 11.07 14.73
CA LYS A 192 -0.32 11.76 15.01
C LYS A 192 0.17 12.62 13.83
N GLU A 193 -0.31 12.38 12.61
CA GLU A 193 -0.02 13.21 11.44
C GLU A 193 -0.82 14.51 11.53
N LYS A 194 -0.20 15.54 12.11
CA LYS A 194 -0.73 16.90 11.99
C LYS A 194 -0.70 17.30 10.52
N ILE A 195 -1.87 17.61 9.93
CA ILE A 195 -2.02 18.06 8.53
C ILE A 195 -1.02 19.16 8.15
N ASN A 196 -0.70 20.09 9.06
CA ASN A 196 0.30 21.14 8.82
C ASN A 196 1.73 20.62 8.64
N ARG A 197 2.10 19.47 9.24
CA ARG A 197 3.41 18.83 9.01
C ARG A 197 3.48 18.19 7.63
N LEU A 198 2.37 17.66 7.12
CA LEU A 198 2.27 17.10 5.76
C LEU A 198 2.55 18.17 4.72
N LYS A 199 1.93 19.35 4.88
CA LYS A 199 2.15 20.53 4.03
C LYS A 199 3.63 20.84 3.88
N ILE A 200 4.38 20.94 4.97
CA ILE A 200 5.80 21.32 4.94
C ILE A 200 6.66 20.23 4.27
N ARG A 201 6.45 18.95 4.60
CA ARG A 201 7.27 17.84 4.06
C ARG A 201 7.10 17.64 2.56
N HIS A 202 5.86 17.74 2.06
CA HIS A 202 5.53 17.42 0.67
C HIS A 202 5.28 18.67 -0.20
N LEU A 203 5.43 19.89 0.34
CA LEU A 203 5.26 21.14 -0.40
C LEU A 203 6.15 21.20 -1.67
N LEU A 204 7.37 20.65 -1.56
CA LEU A 204 8.40 20.69 -2.59
C LEU A 204 8.44 19.41 -3.44
N SER A 205 7.83 18.32 -2.97
CA SER A 205 7.81 17.02 -3.65
C SER A 205 6.43 16.36 -3.46
N PRO A 206 5.43 16.79 -4.26
CA PRO A 206 4.10 16.23 -4.19
C PRO A 206 4.12 14.74 -4.58
N ILE A 207 3.21 13.97 -3.99
CA ILE A 207 3.08 12.54 -4.25
C ILE A 207 2.18 12.35 -5.46
N TRP A 208 2.72 11.76 -6.53
CA TRP A 208 1.93 11.35 -7.68
C TRP A 208 1.04 10.16 -7.33
N ILE A 209 -0.27 10.29 -7.59
CA ILE A 209 -1.26 9.23 -7.34
C ILE A 209 -1.99 8.73 -8.60
N GLY A 210 -1.65 9.29 -9.77
CA GLY A 210 -2.20 8.86 -11.05
C GLY A 210 -3.49 9.56 -11.46
N GLN A 211 -4.31 8.83 -12.22
CA GLN A 211 -5.63 9.26 -12.66
C GLN A 211 -6.71 8.77 -11.68
N ILE A 212 -7.71 9.61 -11.42
CA ILE A 212 -8.82 9.27 -10.53
C ILE A 212 -10.12 9.91 -11.01
N LYS A 213 -11.22 9.18 -10.93
CA LYS A 213 -12.55 9.69 -11.22
C LYS A 213 -12.93 10.81 -10.26
N GLN A 214 -13.52 11.86 -10.79
CA GLN A 214 -13.91 13.03 -10.00
C GLN A 214 -14.90 12.67 -8.86
N SER A 215 -15.79 11.71 -9.09
CA SER A 215 -16.78 11.24 -8.11
C SER A 215 -16.15 10.55 -6.89
N GLY A 216 -15.01 9.89 -7.06
CA GLY A 216 -14.31 9.16 -6.00
C GLY A 216 -13.13 9.90 -5.38
N PHE A 217 -12.97 11.19 -5.65
CA PHE A 217 -11.87 12.01 -5.12
C PHE A 217 -12.37 13.03 -4.09
N SER A 218 -12.41 12.62 -2.82
CA SER A 218 -12.83 13.48 -1.71
C SER A 218 -11.72 13.65 -0.68
N PHE A 219 -11.10 14.83 -0.67
CA PHE A 219 -9.98 15.16 0.20
C PHE A 219 -10.10 16.59 0.74
N PRO A 220 -9.67 16.85 1.99
CA PRO A 220 -9.39 18.20 2.45
C PRO A 220 -8.35 18.88 1.53
N GLU A 221 -8.50 20.19 1.30
CA GLU A 221 -7.63 20.97 0.40
C GLU A 221 -6.15 20.89 0.82
N GLU A 222 -5.89 20.70 2.10
CA GLU A 222 -4.56 20.52 2.65
C GLU A 222 -3.86 19.26 2.15
N ILE A 223 -4.61 18.17 1.99
CA ILE A 223 -4.07 16.91 1.46
C ILE A 223 -3.91 17.04 -0.06
N LYS A 224 -4.88 17.67 -0.75
CA LYS A 224 -4.78 17.93 -2.20
C LYS A 224 -3.50 18.68 -2.58
N GLN A 225 -3.03 19.61 -1.74
CA GLN A 225 -1.78 20.35 -1.96
C GLN A 225 -0.52 19.47 -1.90
N CYS A 226 -0.57 18.33 -1.21
CA CYS A 226 0.54 17.38 -1.11
C CYS A 226 0.54 16.35 -2.25
N LEU A 227 -0.47 16.35 -3.12
CA LEU A 227 -0.67 15.34 -4.16
C LEU A 227 -0.49 15.91 -5.56
N GLU A 228 -0.16 15.02 -6.49
CA GLU A 228 -0.23 15.25 -7.92
C GLU A 228 -1.15 14.21 -8.54
N TYR A 229 -2.17 14.67 -9.25
CA TYR A 229 -3.22 13.80 -9.75
C TYR A 229 -3.89 14.36 -11.00
N THR A 230 -4.53 13.49 -11.76
CA THR A 230 -5.40 13.87 -12.87
C THR A 230 -6.82 13.45 -12.57
N LEU A 231 -7.74 14.41 -12.48
CA LEU A 231 -9.15 14.06 -12.48
C LEU A 231 -9.59 13.65 -13.88
N VAL A 232 -10.38 12.59 -13.94
CA VAL A 232 -11.05 12.12 -15.15
C VAL A 232 -12.56 12.07 -14.92
N ASP A 233 -13.33 12.13 -15.99
CA ASP A 233 -14.76 11.85 -15.98
C ASP A 233 -15.04 10.34 -15.76
N GLU A 234 -16.30 9.92 -15.84
CA GLU A 234 -16.69 8.54 -15.60
C GLU A 234 -16.22 7.59 -16.72
N GLU A 235 -16.00 8.11 -17.92
CA GLU A 235 -15.47 7.44 -19.09
C GLU A 235 -13.92 7.36 -19.10
N GLY A 236 -13.25 8.12 -18.22
CA GLY A 236 -11.79 8.13 -18.10
C GLY A 236 -11.09 9.24 -18.89
N ASN A 237 -11.82 10.21 -19.44
CA ASN A 237 -11.25 11.35 -20.15
C ASN A 237 -10.76 12.41 -19.16
N PRO A 238 -9.57 13.00 -19.39
CA PRO A 238 -8.97 13.96 -18.47
C PRO A 238 -9.74 15.28 -18.41
N ASN A 239 -9.96 15.78 -17.20
CA ASN A 239 -10.44 17.14 -16.96
C ASN A 239 -9.28 18.14 -17.09
N THR A 240 -9.23 18.84 -18.22
CA THR A 240 -8.14 19.75 -18.59
C THR A 240 -8.05 20.98 -17.68
N ASP A 241 -9.17 21.49 -17.18
CA ASP A 241 -9.23 22.72 -16.39
C ASP A 241 -8.63 22.54 -14.99
N GLU A 242 -8.82 21.36 -14.40
CA GLU A 242 -8.25 21.06 -13.09
C GLU A 242 -6.73 20.86 -13.15
N ARG A 243 -6.22 20.23 -14.21
CA ARG A 243 -4.77 20.13 -14.46
C ARG A 243 -4.11 21.51 -14.55
N VAL A 244 -4.70 22.42 -15.32
CA VAL A 244 -4.22 23.81 -15.44
C VAL A 244 -4.26 24.53 -14.08
N THR A 245 -5.30 24.28 -13.29
CA THR A 245 -5.45 24.85 -11.95
C THR A 245 -4.37 24.37 -10.99
N GLN A 246 -4.04 23.07 -10.99
CA GLN A 246 -2.95 22.54 -10.18
C GLN A 246 -1.58 23.12 -10.57
N ILE A 247 -1.29 23.24 -11.88
CA ILE A 247 -0.06 23.86 -12.39
C ILE A 247 0.02 25.32 -11.92
N ARG A 248 -1.06 26.09 -12.04
CA ARG A 248 -1.11 27.50 -11.64
C ARG A 248 -0.96 27.68 -10.13
N ARG A 249 -1.60 26.84 -9.30
CA ARG A 249 -1.45 26.85 -7.84
C ARG A 249 0.02 26.60 -7.47
N ARG A 250 0.67 25.61 -8.09
CA ARG A 250 2.08 25.27 -7.84
C ARG A 250 3.05 26.37 -8.22
N GLY A 251 2.89 26.99 -9.40
CA GLY A 251 3.72 28.12 -9.81
C GLY A 251 3.69 29.27 -8.79
N LYS A 252 2.51 29.56 -8.24
CA LYS A 252 2.35 30.57 -7.18
C LYS A 252 3.03 30.14 -5.86
N THR A 253 2.84 28.90 -5.43
CA THR A 253 3.43 28.38 -4.19
C THR A 253 4.96 28.37 -4.27
N PHE A 254 5.52 27.90 -5.39
CA PHE A 254 6.98 27.85 -5.60
C PHE A 254 7.59 29.25 -5.60
N LEU A 255 6.95 30.21 -6.28
CA LEU A 255 7.38 31.60 -6.28
C LEU A 255 7.34 32.23 -4.88
N ALA A 256 6.28 31.98 -4.10
CA ALA A 256 6.15 32.48 -2.73
C ALA A 256 7.24 31.92 -1.80
N VAL A 257 7.51 30.61 -1.86
CA VAL A 257 8.58 29.96 -1.08
C VAL A 257 9.95 30.51 -1.49
N PHE A 258 10.21 30.64 -2.79
CA PHE A 258 11.46 31.19 -3.30
C PHE A 258 11.72 32.62 -2.81
N VAL A 259 10.69 33.48 -2.82
CA VAL A 259 10.78 34.85 -2.28
C VAL A 259 11.07 34.83 -0.78
N LEU A 260 10.43 33.94 -0.02
CA LEU A 260 10.63 33.82 1.43
C LEU A 260 12.06 33.36 1.77
N VAL A 261 12.57 32.35 1.05
CA VAL A 261 13.94 31.84 1.21
C VAL A 261 14.96 32.91 0.85
N LYS A 262 14.78 33.63 -0.27
CA LYS A 262 15.63 34.77 -0.63
C LYS A 262 15.65 35.85 0.46
N ARG A 263 14.50 36.17 1.04
CA ARG A 263 14.39 37.16 2.12
C ARG A 263 15.08 36.70 3.40
N LEU A 264 14.98 35.41 3.75
CA LEU A 264 15.66 34.82 4.90
C LEU A 264 17.19 34.81 4.71
N LEU A 265 17.67 34.40 3.54
CA LEU A 265 19.10 34.41 3.19
C LEU A 265 19.67 35.83 3.20
N PHE A 266 18.92 36.81 2.70
CA PHE A 266 19.31 38.22 2.77
C PHE A 266 19.44 38.74 4.20
N LEU A 267 18.50 38.37 5.09
CA LEU A 267 18.56 38.72 6.51
C LEU A 267 19.74 38.03 7.23
N LEU A 268 19.98 36.74 6.93
CA LEU A 268 21.12 35.99 7.45
C LEU A 268 22.46 36.57 6.99
N GLY A 269 22.58 36.96 5.72
CA GLY A 269 23.77 37.64 5.19
C GLY A 269 24.04 38.97 5.90
N LYS A 270 22.98 39.75 6.20
CA LYS A 270 23.09 40.97 7.01
C LYS A 270 23.52 40.69 8.45
N MET A 271 23.02 39.63 9.09
CA MET A 271 23.39 39.28 10.46
C MET A 271 24.82 38.74 10.59
N LEU A 272 25.30 38.01 9.58
CA LEU A 272 26.65 37.42 9.56
C LEU A 272 27.73 38.38 9.04
N GLY A 273 27.40 39.64 8.75
CA GLY A 273 28.34 40.62 8.21
C GLY A 273 28.84 40.31 6.79
N LEU A 274 28.26 39.31 6.13
CA LEU A 274 28.53 38.99 4.73
C LEU A 274 27.75 39.98 3.85
N GLY A 275 28.33 41.16 3.66
CA GLY A 275 27.91 42.08 2.62
C GLY A 275 28.18 41.48 1.24
N LEU A 276 27.31 40.58 0.77
CA LEU A 276 27.30 40.20 -0.64
C LEU A 276 26.76 41.39 -1.42
N GLY A 277 27.69 42.16 -1.98
CA GLY A 277 27.42 43.15 -2.99
C GLY A 277 26.54 42.55 -4.08
N LEU A 278 25.42 43.21 -4.33
CA LEU A 278 24.56 42.98 -5.47
C LEU A 278 25.36 43.21 -6.76
N GLY A 279 25.87 42.13 -7.34
CA GLY A 279 26.24 42.08 -8.74
C GLY A 279 25.00 41.66 -9.54
N VAL A 280 24.38 42.63 -10.19
CA VAL A 280 23.34 42.45 -11.21
C VAL A 280 23.91 41.63 -12.36
N PHE A 281 23.29 40.50 -12.71
CA PHE A 281 22.86 40.07 -14.06
C PHE A 281 22.18 38.69 -13.98
#